data_AF-A0A6P7HAN1-F1
#
_entry.id   AF-A0A6P7HAN1-F1
#
_cell.length_a   1.000
_cell.length_b   1.000
_cell.length_c   1.000
_cell.angle_alpha   90.00
_cell.angle_beta   90.00
_cell.angle_gamma   90.00
#
_symmetry.space_group_name_H-M   'P 1'
#
loop_
_entity.id
_entity.type
_entity.pdbx_description
1 polymer ?
#
loop_
_entity_poly.entity_id
_entity_poly.type
_entity_poly.pdbx_seq_one_letter_code
_entity_poly.pdbx_strand_id
1 'polypeptide(L)'
;MKNGLSKSGADNLQVTYDKMNSYISGLRLFETPMNELISKIEDCSRDAIKESKACLAKNQTYFPEFFLSYAKSKVKYMYDDKDLLSDSEIISCLNNVWRYTVKIEYDRCLTTVYQKTGISGNIPDSRQEFCRYYVSAAQCYPDTIKPYCSSTANISKFFSDYINTVKSACQD
;
A
#
# COMPACT_ATOMS: atom_id res chain seq x y z
N MET A 1 18.54 -22.20 -4.73
CA MET A 1 17.67 -21.44 -3.80
C MET A 1 17.80 -19.98 -4.18
N LYS A 2 16.76 -19.36 -4.76
CA LYS A 2 16.94 -18.06 -5.44
C LYS A 2 17.03 -16.84 -4.51
N ASN A 3 16.63 -16.92 -3.24
CA ASN A 3 16.66 -15.78 -2.30
C ASN A 3 17.28 -16.12 -0.93
N GLY A 4 18.14 -17.14 -0.81
CA GLY A 4 18.87 -17.43 0.44
C GLY A 4 18.03 -17.85 1.67
N LEU A 5 16.70 -17.90 1.58
CA LEU A 5 15.84 -18.37 2.68
C LEU A 5 16.02 -19.88 2.93
N SER A 6 16.48 -20.22 4.13
CA SER A 6 16.27 -21.56 4.69
C SER A 6 14.77 -21.76 4.94
N LYS A 7 14.32 -23.01 4.92
CA LYS A 7 12.92 -23.36 5.26
C LYS A 7 12.51 -22.80 6.62
N SER A 8 13.42 -22.83 7.60
CA SER A 8 13.22 -22.24 8.93
C SER A 8 13.05 -20.71 8.93
N GLY A 9 13.74 -19.99 8.03
CA GLY A 9 13.57 -18.55 7.89
C GLY A 9 12.20 -18.18 7.31
N ALA A 10 11.70 -18.97 6.36
CA ALA A 10 10.38 -18.78 5.77
C ALA A 10 9.25 -19.03 6.78
N ASP A 11 9.37 -20.10 7.58
CA ASP A 11 8.40 -20.45 8.62
C ASP A 11 8.33 -19.37 9.71
N ASN A 12 9.47 -18.84 10.15
CA ASN A 12 9.52 -17.74 11.12
C ASN A 12 8.91 -16.45 10.57
N LEU A 13 9.19 -16.13 9.31
CA LEU A 13 8.62 -14.96 8.65
C LEU A 13 7.09 -15.04 8.61
N GLN A 14 6.54 -16.19 8.20
CA GLN A 14 5.09 -16.44 8.18
C GLN A 14 4.46 -16.19 9.57
N VAL A 15 5.04 -16.76 10.63
CA VAL A 15 4.55 -16.58 12.00
C VAL A 15 4.52 -15.10 12.42
N THR A 16 5.57 -14.34 12.09
CA THR A 16 5.60 -12.90 12.42
C THR A 16 4.55 -12.09 11.66
N TYR A 17 4.32 -12.40 10.37
CA TYR A 17 3.26 -11.75 9.59
C TYR A 17 1.87 -12.15 10.06
N ASP A 18 1.64 -13.40 10.45
CA ASP A 18 0.36 -13.84 11.01
C ASP A 18 0.04 -13.13 12.34
N LYS A 19 1.06 -12.98 13.20
CA LYS A 19 0.95 -12.21 14.45
C LYS A 19 0.64 -10.74 14.17
N MET A 20 1.34 -10.12 13.22
CA MET A 20 1.11 -8.73 12.81
C MET A 20 -0.31 -8.56 12.25
N ASN A 21 -0.75 -9.44 11.34
CA ASN A 21 -2.08 -9.38 10.73
C ASN A 21 -3.19 -9.55 11.76
N SER A 22 -3.05 -10.52 12.68
CA SER A 22 -3.97 -10.73 13.80
C SER A 22 -4.10 -9.45 14.64
N TYR A 23 -2.97 -8.83 15.01
CA TYR A 23 -2.97 -7.59 15.76
C TYR A 23 -3.66 -6.44 15.01
N ILE A 24 -3.29 -6.21 13.75
CA ILE A 24 -3.86 -5.13 12.92
C ILE A 24 -5.36 -5.34 12.68
N SER A 25 -5.81 -6.59 12.49
CA SER A 25 -7.25 -6.89 12.30
C SER A 25 -8.11 -6.55 13.50
N GLY A 26 -7.53 -6.51 14.71
CA GLY A 26 -8.20 -6.06 15.92
C GLY A 26 -8.32 -4.53 16.01
N LEU A 27 -7.60 -3.79 15.17
CA LEU A 27 -7.62 -2.34 15.16
C LEU A 27 -8.75 -1.83 14.27
N ARG A 28 -9.66 -1.06 14.88
CA ARG A 28 -10.80 -0.49 14.16
C ARG A 28 -10.44 0.90 13.64
N LEU A 29 -10.37 1.01 12.31
CA LEU A 29 -10.17 2.27 11.62
C LEU A 29 -11.31 3.24 11.98
N PHE A 30 -10.98 4.51 12.24
CA PHE A 30 -11.89 5.59 12.64
C PHE A 30 -12.50 5.51 14.05
N GLU A 31 -12.42 4.36 14.73
CA GLU A 31 -12.76 4.22 16.16
C GLU A 31 -11.53 4.45 17.06
N THR A 32 -10.34 4.07 16.60
CA THR A 32 -9.07 4.35 17.30
C THR A 32 -8.56 5.75 16.92
N PRO A 33 -8.01 6.57 17.84
CA PRO A 33 -7.36 7.82 17.44
C PRO A 33 -6.21 7.58 16.43
N MET A 34 -6.07 8.44 15.42
CA MET A 34 -5.08 8.27 14.33
C MET A 34 -3.67 7.97 14.82
N ASN A 35 -3.16 8.78 15.77
CA ASN A 35 -1.80 8.62 16.30
C ASN A 35 -1.63 7.32 17.09
N GLU A 36 -2.66 6.90 17.82
CA GLU A 36 -2.67 5.61 18.52
C GLU A 36 -2.67 4.46 17.52
N LEU A 37 -3.47 4.55 16.45
CA LEU A 37 -3.49 3.54 15.39
C LEU A 37 -2.13 3.41 14.69
N ILE A 38 -1.49 4.55 14.36
CA ILE A 38 -0.14 4.59 13.76
C ILE A 38 0.88 3.92 14.69
N SER A 39 0.90 4.30 15.98
CA SER A 39 1.82 3.71 16.96
C SER A 39 1.61 2.20 17.09
N LYS A 40 0.35 1.74 17.08
CA LYS A 40 0.00 0.32 17.14
C LYS A 40 0.48 -0.46 15.91
N ILE A 41 0.35 0.14 14.71
CA ILE A 41 0.89 -0.45 13.47
C ILE A 41 2.41 -0.58 13.56
N GLU A 42 3.12 0.48 13.96
CA GLU A 42 4.57 0.44 14.14
C GLU A 42 4.99 -0.65 15.10
N ASP A 43 4.33 -0.73 16.26
CA ASP A 43 4.62 -1.70 17.31
C ASP A 43 4.45 -3.14 16.84
N CYS A 44 3.36 -3.44 16.13
CA CYS A 44 3.08 -4.80 15.66
C CYS A 44 3.93 -5.21 14.44
N SER A 45 4.42 -4.26 13.66
CA SER A 45 5.27 -4.53 12.50
C SER A 45 6.74 -4.75 12.84
N ARG A 46 7.21 -4.41 14.05
CA ARG A 46 8.64 -4.48 14.42
C ARG A 46 9.27 -5.86 14.16
N ASP A 47 8.63 -6.92 14.65
CA ASP A 47 9.14 -8.29 14.50
C ASP A 47 9.17 -8.70 13.02
N ALA A 48 8.08 -8.45 12.29
CA ALA A 48 7.97 -8.78 10.87
C ALA A 48 8.98 -8.03 9.99
N ILE A 49 9.23 -6.74 10.28
CA ILE A 49 10.25 -5.93 9.59
C ILE A 49 11.64 -6.49 9.85
N LYS A 50 11.95 -6.82 11.11
CA LYS A 50 13.25 -7.38 11.50
C LYS A 50 13.52 -8.70 10.76
N GLU A 51 12.57 -9.64 10.80
CA GLU A 51 12.71 -10.93 10.11
C GLU A 51 12.75 -10.77 8.59
N SER A 52 11.95 -9.86 8.03
CA SER A 52 11.97 -9.56 6.59
C SER A 52 13.36 -9.06 6.15
N LYS A 53 13.96 -8.13 6.90
CA LYS A 53 15.30 -7.61 6.58
C LYS A 53 16.37 -8.70 6.62
N ALA A 54 16.26 -9.68 7.52
CA ALA A 54 17.18 -10.81 7.60
C ALA A 54 17.08 -11.76 6.38
N CYS A 55 15.92 -11.77 5.71
CA CYS A 55 15.66 -12.60 4.54
C CYS A 55 15.97 -11.91 3.20
N LEU A 56 16.30 -10.62 3.22
CA LEU A 56 16.51 -9.80 2.03
C LEU A 56 17.99 -9.58 1.75
N ALA A 57 18.33 -9.34 0.48
CA ALA A 57 19.65 -8.84 0.15
C ALA A 57 19.87 -7.46 0.80
N LYS A 58 21.13 -7.13 1.12
CA LYS A 58 21.47 -5.89 1.86
C LYS A 58 20.87 -4.63 1.22
N ASN A 59 20.92 -4.56 -0.10
CA ASN A 59 20.37 -3.48 -0.91
C ASN A 59 18.83 -3.43 -0.94
N GLN A 60 18.14 -4.53 -0.61
CA GLN A 60 16.68 -4.63 -0.57
C GLN A 60 16.08 -4.39 0.84
N THR A 61 16.92 -4.20 1.86
CA THR A 61 16.47 -4.02 3.25
C THR A 61 15.64 -2.74 3.50
N TYR A 62 15.59 -1.82 2.54
CA TYR A 62 14.68 -0.67 2.56
C TYR A 62 13.21 -1.08 2.45
N PHE A 63 12.93 -2.23 1.82
CA PHE A 63 11.60 -2.59 1.35
C PHE A 63 10.57 -2.72 2.49
N PRO A 64 10.86 -3.39 3.62
CA PRO A 64 9.90 -3.47 4.73
C PRO A 64 9.61 -2.10 5.38
N GLU A 65 10.61 -1.23 5.50
CA GLU A 65 10.46 0.12 6.07
C GLU A 65 9.65 1.04 5.16
N PHE A 66 9.82 0.88 3.84
CA PHE A 66 9.00 1.56 2.85
C PHE A 66 7.51 1.25 3.08
N PHE A 67 7.13 -0.01 3.23
CA PHE A 67 5.73 -0.37 3.45
C PHE A 67 5.17 0.11 4.78
N LEU A 68 5.98 0.11 5.85
CA LEU A 68 5.57 0.70 7.11
C LEU A 68 5.29 2.20 6.94
N SER A 69 6.21 2.93 6.31
CA SER A 69 6.06 4.37 6.05
C SER A 69 4.83 4.66 5.19
N TYR A 70 4.63 3.87 4.13
CA TYR A 70 3.44 3.96 3.28
C TYR A 70 2.15 3.65 4.04
N ALA A 71 2.13 2.61 4.88
CA ALA A 71 0.96 2.26 5.69
C ALA A 71 0.57 3.40 6.64
N LYS A 72 1.56 4.04 7.28
CA LYS A 72 1.33 5.21 8.14
C LYS A 72 0.75 6.39 7.37
N SER A 73 1.34 6.73 6.21
CA SER A 73 0.82 7.80 5.36
C SER A 73 -0.59 7.48 4.85
N LYS A 74 -0.88 6.22 4.52
CA LYS A 74 -2.21 5.78 4.13
C LYS A 74 -3.22 5.90 5.26
N VAL A 75 -2.84 5.57 6.50
CA VAL A 75 -3.69 5.82 7.67
C VAL A 75 -4.00 7.30 7.78
N LYS A 76 -2.97 8.17 7.76
CA LYS A 76 -3.18 9.62 7.82
C LYS A 76 -4.15 10.11 6.75
N TYR A 77 -3.91 9.74 5.50
CA TYR A 77 -4.80 10.02 4.37
C TYR A 77 -6.26 9.60 4.63
N MET A 78 -6.48 8.39 5.14
CA MET A 78 -7.83 7.91 5.43
C MET A 78 -8.51 8.72 6.55
N TYR A 79 -7.76 9.16 7.58
CA TYR A 79 -8.32 10.01 8.64
C TYR A 79 -8.60 11.44 8.16
N ASP A 80 -7.72 12.00 7.33
CA ASP A 80 -7.90 13.34 6.75
C ASP A 80 -9.16 13.40 5.86
N ASP A 81 -9.54 12.29 5.21
CA ASP A 81 -10.75 12.16 4.39
C ASP A 81 -11.85 11.30 5.05
N LYS A 82 -11.87 11.15 6.38
CA LYS A 82 -12.83 10.29 7.11
C LYS A 82 -14.29 10.59 6.80
N ASP A 83 -14.66 11.88 6.77
CA ASP A 83 -16.03 12.30 6.54
C ASP A 83 -16.48 11.93 5.13
N LEU A 84 -15.60 12.16 4.13
CA LEU A 84 -15.86 11.73 2.77
C LEU A 84 -15.98 10.21 2.71
N LEU A 85 -15.08 9.44 3.32
CA LEU A 85 -15.12 7.97 3.35
C LEU A 85 -16.36 7.37 4.04
N SER A 86 -17.08 8.19 4.80
CA SER A 86 -18.37 7.83 5.40
C SER A 86 -19.57 8.29 4.55
N ASP A 87 -19.34 9.04 3.47
CA ASP A 87 -20.35 9.54 2.55
C ASP A 87 -20.77 8.46 1.54
N SER A 88 -22.08 8.34 1.33
CA SER A 88 -22.69 7.44 0.36
C SER A 88 -22.16 7.62 -1.08
N GLU A 89 -21.75 8.82 -1.47
CA GLU A 89 -21.28 9.15 -2.81
C GLU A 89 -19.94 8.46 -3.12
N ILE A 90 -18.94 8.59 -2.25
CA ILE A 90 -17.67 7.89 -2.43
C ILE A 90 -17.83 6.40 -2.19
N ILE A 91 -18.67 5.96 -1.23
CA ILE A 91 -18.91 4.54 -0.97
C ILE A 91 -19.48 3.86 -2.21
N SER A 92 -20.49 4.47 -2.83
CA SER A 92 -21.08 3.99 -4.09
C SER A 92 -20.03 3.91 -5.20
N CYS A 93 -19.17 4.93 -5.32
CA CYS A 93 -18.07 4.89 -6.28
C CYS A 93 -17.09 3.73 -6.00
N LEU A 94 -16.59 3.62 -4.77
CA LEU A 94 -15.60 2.62 -4.38
C LEU A 94 -16.11 1.18 -4.49
N ASN A 95 -17.42 0.96 -4.38
CA ASN A 95 -18.03 -0.34 -4.66
C ASN A 95 -17.81 -0.81 -6.10
N ASN A 96 -17.50 0.09 -7.05
CA ASN A 96 -17.15 -0.28 -8.42
C ASN A 96 -15.78 -0.96 -8.53
N VAL A 97 -14.86 -0.75 -7.57
CA VAL A 97 -13.53 -1.39 -7.54
C VAL A 97 -13.63 -2.91 -7.64
N TRP A 98 -14.69 -3.50 -7.08
CA TRP A 98 -14.92 -4.94 -7.04
C TRP A 98 -15.59 -5.50 -8.30
N ARG A 99 -16.02 -4.65 -9.22
CA ARG A 99 -16.60 -5.10 -10.49
C ARG A 99 -15.50 -5.72 -11.35
N TYR A 100 -15.82 -6.88 -11.95
CA TYR A 100 -14.87 -7.64 -12.75
C TYR A 100 -14.24 -6.82 -13.89
N THR A 101 -15.02 -5.99 -14.57
CA THR A 101 -14.54 -5.11 -15.66
C THR A 101 -13.52 -4.09 -15.16
N VAL A 102 -13.79 -3.49 -14.01
CA VAL A 102 -12.93 -2.49 -13.36
C VAL A 102 -11.61 -3.14 -12.92
N LYS A 103 -11.68 -4.36 -12.38
CA LYS A 103 -10.48 -5.14 -12.05
C LYS A 103 -9.61 -5.43 -13.30
N ILE A 104 -10.22 -5.82 -14.42
CA ILE A 104 -9.48 -6.04 -15.67
C ILE A 104 -8.78 -4.77 -16.14
N GLU A 105 -9.47 -3.62 -16.10
CA GLU A 105 -8.89 -2.33 -16.50
C GLU A 105 -7.72 -1.94 -15.59
N TYR A 106 -7.87 -2.14 -14.29
CA TYR A 106 -6.81 -1.92 -13.30
C TYR A 106 -5.59 -2.82 -13.58
N ASP A 107 -5.80 -4.13 -13.76
CA ASP A 107 -4.74 -5.10 -14.05
C ASP A 107 -4.03 -4.79 -15.39
N ARG A 108 -4.79 -4.35 -16.41
CA ARG A 108 -4.24 -3.90 -17.69
C ARG A 108 -3.40 -2.63 -17.53
N CYS A 109 -3.85 -1.68 -16.71
CA CYS A 109 -3.08 -0.48 -16.41
C CYS A 109 -1.75 -0.86 -15.73
N LEU A 110 -1.80 -1.70 -14.69
CA LEU A 110 -0.60 -2.18 -14.00
C LEU A 110 0.37 -2.87 -14.98
N THR A 111 -0.14 -3.77 -15.83
CA THR A 111 0.64 -4.48 -16.85
C THR A 111 1.34 -3.51 -17.79
N THR A 112 0.65 -2.46 -18.21
CA THR A 112 1.22 -1.40 -19.07
C THR A 112 2.35 -0.66 -18.36
N VAL A 113 2.17 -0.33 -17.07
CA VAL A 113 3.23 0.31 -16.26
C VAL A 113 4.43 -0.63 -16.09
N TYR A 114 4.22 -1.91 -15.82
CA TYR A 114 5.29 -2.91 -15.72
C TYR A 114 6.08 -3.00 -17.04
N GLN A 115 5.40 -3.10 -18.18
CA GLN A 115 6.05 -3.16 -19.49
C GLN A 115 6.88 -1.89 -19.79
N LYS A 116 6.37 -0.71 -19.45
CA LYS A 116 7.06 0.58 -19.68
C LYS A 116 8.27 0.79 -18.78
N THR A 117 8.20 0.31 -17.54
CA THR A 117 9.25 0.54 -16.53
C THR A 117 10.33 -0.54 -16.56
N GLY A 118 10.08 -1.68 -17.22
CA GLY A 118 11.04 -2.77 -17.33
C GLY A 118 11.31 -3.49 -16.01
N ILE A 119 10.50 -3.27 -14.98
CA ILE A 119 10.65 -3.93 -13.69
C ILE A 119 10.37 -5.44 -13.83
N SER A 120 11.26 -6.23 -13.25
CA SER A 120 11.06 -7.67 -13.08
C SER A 120 10.14 -7.96 -11.90
N GLY A 121 9.56 -9.16 -11.81
CA GLY A 121 8.77 -9.58 -10.64
C GLY A 121 9.56 -9.70 -9.31
N ASN A 122 10.81 -9.25 -9.27
CA ASN A 122 11.66 -9.24 -8.08
C ASN A 122 11.62 -7.88 -7.37
N ILE A 123 11.98 -7.87 -6.09
CA ILE A 123 12.15 -6.62 -5.32
C ILE A 123 13.31 -5.82 -5.92
N PRO A 124 13.12 -4.55 -6.30
CA PRO A 124 14.18 -3.72 -6.85
C PRO A 124 15.33 -3.49 -5.87
N ASP A 125 16.53 -3.26 -6.39
CA ASP A 125 17.75 -3.14 -5.59
C ASP A 125 17.85 -1.79 -4.85
N SER A 126 16.93 -0.87 -5.11
CA SER A 126 16.87 0.43 -4.43
C SER A 126 15.44 0.97 -4.32
N ARG A 127 15.21 1.79 -3.29
CA ARG A 127 13.95 2.55 -3.11
C ARG A 127 13.65 3.42 -4.34
N GLN A 128 14.66 4.05 -4.92
CA GLN A 128 14.49 4.91 -6.10
C GLN A 128 13.95 4.13 -7.30
N GLU A 129 14.51 2.95 -7.57
CA GLU A 129 14.04 2.09 -8.66
C GLU A 129 12.61 1.60 -8.41
N PHE A 130 12.33 1.13 -7.18
CA PHE A 130 10.98 0.74 -6.79
C PHE A 130 9.97 1.89 -6.98
N CYS A 131 10.34 3.09 -6.55
CA CYS A 131 9.49 4.27 -6.61
C CYS A 131 9.17 4.76 -8.02
N ARG A 132 10.09 4.60 -8.99
CA ARG A 132 9.82 4.93 -10.41
C ARG A 132 8.61 4.18 -10.94
N TYR A 133 8.50 2.90 -10.59
CA TYR A 133 7.36 2.06 -10.94
C TYR A 133 6.17 2.32 -10.02
N TYR A 134 6.37 2.29 -8.70
CA TYR A 134 5.28 2.29 -7.72
C TYR A 134 4.43 3.55 -7.81
N VAL A 135 5.05 4.72 -7.97
CA VAL A 135 4.34 6.00 -8.16
C VAL A 135 3.55 6.01 -9.47
N SER A 136 4.12 5.44 -10.54
CA SER A 136 3.44 5.35 -11.83
C SER A 136 2.25 4.38 -11.76
N ALA A 137 2.43 3.24 -11.08
CA ALA A 137 1.39 2.23 -10.89
C ALA A 137 0.24 2.73 -10.02
N ALA A 138 0.52 3.65 -9.07
CA ALA A 138 -0.50 4.26 -8.24
C ALA A 138 -1.58 4.96 -9.07
N GLN A 139 -1.26 5.53 -10.23
CA GLN A 139 -2.25 6.19 -11.08
C GLN A 139 -3.30 5.25 -11.65
N CYS A 140 -3.03 3.95 -11.70
CA CYS A 140 -4.03 2.98 -12.13
C CYS A 140 -5.28 2.99 -11.25
N TYR A 141 -5.14 3.26 -9.96
CA TYR A 141 -6.30 3.32 -9.07
C TYR A 141 -7.26 4.48 -9.41
N PRO A 142 -6.84 5.76 -9.39
CA PRO A 142 -7.73 6.85 -9.77
C PRO A 142 -8.19 6.77 -11.23
N ASP A 143 -7.32 6.39 -12.17
CA ASP A 143 -7.67 6.33 -13.60
C ASP A 143 -8.80 5.33 -13.86
N THR A 144 -8.82 4.21 -13.13
CA THR A 144 -9.82 3.17 -13.30
C THR A 144 -11.10 3.43 -12.49
N ILE A 145 -11.02 4.09 -11.33
CA ILE A 145 -12.18 4.26 -10.44
C ILE A 145 -12.90 5.59 -10.64
N LYS A 146 -12.17 6.68 -10.86
CA LYS A 146 -12.73 8.02 -10.98
C LYS A 146 -13.85 8.15 -12.03
N PRO A 147 -13.86 7.43 -13.17
CA PRO A 147 -14.97 7.46 -14.11
C PRO A 147 -16.31 6.98 -13.55
N TYR A 148 -16.30 6.21 -12.47
CA TYR A 148 -17.50 5.69 -11.78
C TYR A 148 -17.93 6.57 -10.60
N CYS A 149 -17.19 7.65 -10.33
CA CYS A 149 -17.51 8.58 -9.26
C CYS A 149 -18.21 9.82 -9.82
N SER A 150 -18.96 10.51 -8.96
CA SER A 150 -19.39 11.87 -9.26
C SER A 150 -18.20 12.81 -9.42
N SER A 151 -18.33 13.76 -10.34
CA SER A 151 -17.30 14.77 -10.59
C SER A 151 -17.39 15.92 -9.58
N THR A 152 -17.10 15.64 -8.30
CA THR A 152 -17.05 16.65 -7.24
C THR A 152 -15.62 17.05 -6.88
N ALA A 153 -15.45 18.23 -6.27
CA ALA A 153 -14.16 18.70 -5.79
C ALA A 153 -13.58 17.77 -4.71
N ASN A 154 -14.42 17.28 -3.80
CA ASN A 154 -14.01 16.38 -2.72
C ASN A 154 -13.51 15.04 -3.26
N ILE A 155 -14.21 14.44 -4.23
CA ILE A 155 -13.78 13.20 -4.89
C ILE A 155 -12.48 13.42 -5.68
N SER A 156 -12.34 14.55 -6.37
CA SER A 156 -11.11 14.88 -7.10
C SER A 156 -9.93 15.09 -6.16
N LYS A 157 -10.15 15.72 -4.99
CA LYS A 157 -9.16 15.87 -3.93
C LYS A 157 -8.75 14.50 -3.38
N PHE A 158 -9.70 13.63 -3.02
CA PHE A 158 -9.45 12.28 -2.50
C PHE A 158 -8.46 11.49 -3.38
N PHE A 159 -8.72 11.41 -4.68
CA PHE A 159 -7.80 10.72 -5.60
C PHE A 159 -6.44 11.41 -5.74
N SER A 160 -6.40 12.73 -5.67
CA SER A 160 -5.14 13.47 -5.71
C SER A 160 -4.31 13.24 -4.44
N ASP A 161 -4.96 13.22 -3.28
CA ASP A 161 -4.34 12.97 -1.98
C ASP A 161 -3.86 11.53 -1.85
N TYR A 162 -4.56 10.56 -2.44
CA TYR A 162 -4.05 9.20 -2.58
C TYR A 162 -2.71 9.17 -3.35
N ILE A 163 -2.63 9.86 -4.49
CA ILE A 163 -1.38 9.91 -5.28
C ILE A 163 -0.28 10.64 -4.52
N ASN A 164 -0.60 11.72 -3.83
CA ASN A 164 0.37 12.45 -3.00
C ASN A 164 0.86 11.56 -1.84
N THR A 165 -0.02 10.77 -1.24
CA THR A 165 0.32 9.79 -0.20
C THR A 165 1.33 8.77 -0.72
N VAL A 166 1.08 8.18 -1.90
CA VAL A 166 2.03 7.24 -2.52
C VAL A 166 3.36 7.93 -2.85
N LYS A 167 3.32 9.14 -3.42
CA LYS A 167 4.53 9.92 -3.73
C LYS A 167 5.35 10.25 -2.48
N SER A 168 4.69 10.60 -1.37
CA SER A 168 5.37 10.93 -0.11
C SER A 168 6.15 9.75 0.44
N ALA A 169 5.64 8.53 0.30
CA ALA A 169 6.37 7.31 0.65
C ALA A 169 7.60 7.06 -0.24
N CYS A 170 7.71 7.79 -1.35
CA CYS A 170 8.84 7.76 -2.29
C CYS A 170 9.74 9.00 -2.20
N GLN A 171 9.44 9.93 -1.31
CA GLN A 171 10.32 11.05 -0.97
C GLN A 171 11.18 10.59 0.21
N ASP A 172 12.50 10.74 0.06
CA ASP A 172 13.48 10.52 1.13
C ASP A 172 13.48 11.72 2.09
#